data_AF-A0A5K1HKA8-F1
#
_entry.id   AF-A0A5K1HKA8-F1
#
_cell.length_a   1.000
_cell.length_b   1.000
_cell.length_c   1.000
_cell.angle_alpha   90.00
_cell.angle_beta   90.00
_cell.angle_gamma   90.00
#
_symmetry.space_group_name_H-M   'P 1'
#
loop_
_entity.id
_entity.type
_entity.pdbx_description
1 polymer ?
#
loop_
_entity_poly.entity_id
_entity_poly.type
_entity_poly.pdbx_seq_one_letter_code
_entity_poly.pdbx_strand_id
1 'polypeptide(L)' 'FYWGEEAINWGLSGPMLRASGIQWDLRKVDRYECYDEFDWEVQWQKKETH' A
#
# COMPACT_ATOMS: atom_id res chain seq x y z
N PHE A 1 -2.27 -9.33 -11.18
CA PHE A 1 -1.59 -10.43 -10.47
C PHE A 1 -2.47 -10.86 -9.33
N TYR A 2 -2.66 -12.17 -9.19
CA TYR A 2 -3.51 -12.78 -8.16
C TYR A 2 -3.07 -12.43 -6.74
N TRP A 3 -1.78 -12.17 -6.51
CA TRP A 3 -1.18 -11.84 -5.21
C TRP A 3 -1.84 -10.68 -4.45
N GLY A 4 -2.26 -9.61 -5.14
CA GLY A 4 -2.88 -8.46 -4.49
C GLY A 4 -4.28 -8.75 -3.99
N GLU A 5 -5.06 -9.50 -4.77
CA GLU A 5 -6.41 -9.93 -4.38
C GLU A 5 -6.34 -11.01 -3.29
N GLU A 6 -5.40 -11.95 -3.38
CA GLU A 6 -5.14 -12.95 -2.33
C GLU A 6 -4.70 -12.30 -1.02
N ALA A 7 -3.82 -11.29 -1.07
CA ALA A 7 -3.41 -10.53 0.10
C ALA A 7 -4.59 -9.86 0.82
N ILE A 8 -5.56 -9.32 0.06
CA ILE A 8 -6.79 -8.76 0.62
C ILE A 8 -7.66 -9.88 1.22
N ASN A 9 -7.85 -10.98 0.50
CA ASN A 9 -8.68 -12.11 0.94
C ASN A 9 -8.12 -12.76 2.22
N TRP A 10 -6.80 -12.76 2.41
CA TRP A 10 -6.15 -13.24 3.63
C TRP A 10 -6.06 -12.19 4.74
N GLY A 11 -6.58 -10.97 4.52
CA GLY A 11 -6.57 -9.90 5.51
C GLY A 11 -5.18 -9.32 5.79
N LEU A 12 -4.24 -9.42 4.83
CA LEU A 12 -2.93 -8.80 4.96
C LEU A 12 -3.04 -7.27 4.95
N SER A 13 -2.15 -6.62 5.69
CA SER A 13 -2.17 -5.17 5.87
C SER A 13 -0.77 -4.55 5.79
N GLY A 14 -0.74 -3.22 5.70
CA GLY A 14 0.48 -2.42 5.79
C GLY A 14 1.53 -2.80 4.73
N PRO A 15 2.81 -2.97 5.12
CA PRO A 15 3.89 -3.27 4.17
C PRO A 15 3.66 -4.53 3.33
N MET A 16 3.03 -5.57 3.89
CA MET A 16 2.76 -6.82 3.16
C MET A 16 1.75 -6.60 2.04
N LEU A 17 0.68 -5.85 2.33
CA LEU A 17 -0.30 -5.46 1.31
C LEU A 17 0.36 -4.62 0.21
N ARG A 18 1.25 -3.70 0.57
CA ARG A 18 1.99 -2.89 -0.42
C ARG A 18 2.99 -3.68 -1.26
N ALA A 19 3.65 -4.67 -0.66
CA ALA A 19 4.56 -5.57 -1.37
C ALA A 19 3.82 -6.46 -2.38
N SER A 20 2.53 -6.72 -2.16
CA SER A 20 1.67 -7.47 -3.09
C SER A 20 1.17 -6.66 -4.30
N GLY A 21 1.61 -5.39 -4.42
CA GLY A 21 1.27 -4.51 -5.53
C GLY A 21 -0.02 -3.70 -5.32
N ILE A 22 -0.53 -3.65 -4.09
CA ILE A 22 -1.68 -2.83 -3.71
C ILE A 22 -1.19 -1.49 -3.16
N GLN A 23 -1.47 -0.40 -3.88
CA GLN A 23 -1.08 0.96 -3.47
C GLN A 23 -2.05 1.50 -2.40
N TRP A 24 -1.93 1.01 -1.17
CA TRP A 24 -2.76 1.44 -0.04
C TRP A 24 -1.94 1.68 1.22
N ASP A 25 -2.19 2.80 1.89
CA ASP A 25 -1.58 3.15 3.19
C ASP A 25 -2.53 4.09 3.96
N LEU A 26 -2.83 3.73 5.20
CA LEU A 26 -3.76 4.47 6.05
C LEU A 26 -3.33 5.93 6.26
N ARG A 27 -2.01 6.20 6.33
CA ARG A 27 -1.47 7.55 6.58
C ARG A 27 -1.76 8.53 5.44
N LYS A 28 -1.98 8.03 4.22
CA LYS A 28 -2.38 8.86 3.08
C LYS A 28 -3.89 8.96 2.94
N VAL A 29 -4.65 7.95 3.38
CA VAL A 29 -6.12 7.89 3.27
C VAL A 29 -6.81 8.67 4.38
N ASP A 30 -6.50 8.36 5.64
CA ASP A 30 -7.17 8.91 6.82
C ASP A 30 -6.35 10.00 7.51
N ARG A 31 -5.25 10.44 6.87
CA ARG A 31 -4.41 11.62 7.20
C ARG A 31 -4.38 11.96 8.70
N TYR A 32 -3.89 11.04 9.52
CA TYR A 32 -3.80 11.26 10.96
C TYR A 32 -2.48 11.96 11.32
N GLU A 33 -2.45 12.60 12.49
CA GLU A 33 -1.31 13.39 12.98
C GLU A 33 -0.88 14.44 11.95
N CYS A 34 0.42 14.52 11.62
CA CYS A 34 1.00 15.48 10.69
C CYS A 34 1.53 14.80 9.42
N TYR A 35 1.06 13.58 9.08
CA TYR A 35 1.56 12.84 7.91
C TYR A 35 1.24 13.52 6.57
N ASP A 36 0.28 14.43 6.53
CA ASP A 36 -0.07 15.23 5.37
C ASP A 36 0.75 16.54 5.25
N GLU A 37 1.47 16.93 6.31
CA GLU A 37 2.36 18.10 6.30
C GLU A 37 3.74 17.80 5.69
N PHE A 38 4.12 16.52 5.59
CA PHE A 38 5.40 16.09 5.04
C PHE A 38 5.31 15.74 3.54
N ASP A 39 6.38 16.07 2.80
CA ASP A 39 6.58 15.58 1.43
C ASP A 39 7.22 14.19 1.47
N TRP A 40 6.40 13.16 1.21
CA TRP A 40 6.85 11.77 1.20
C TRP A 40 5.96 10.89 0.33
N GLU A 41 6.54 9.80 -0.16
CA GLU A 41 5.87 8.85 -1.04
C GLU A 41 5.77 7.46 -0.40
N VAL A 42 4.60 6.84 -0.56
CA VAL A 42 4.37 5.47 -0.12
C VAL A 42 5.14 4.52 -1.04
N GLN A 43 5.99 3.66 -0.46
CA GLN A 43 6.69 2.61 -1.20
C GLN A 43 5.82 1.36 -1.32
N TRP A 44 5.69 0.85 -2.53
CA TRP A 44 4.91 -0.33 -2.89
C TRP A 44 5.53 -1.01 -4.13
N GLN A 45 5.18 -2.26 -4.35
CA GLN A 45 5.70 -3.02 -5.48
C GLN A 45 5.04 -2.53 -6.79
N LYS A 46 5.80 -1.78 -7.60
CA LYS A 46 5.34 -1.35 -8.92
C LYS A 46 5.13 -2.59 -9.79
N LYS A 47 4.00 -2.68 -10.48
CA LYS A 47 3.78 -3.72 -11.48
C LYS A 47 4.80 -3.52 -12.60
N GLU A 48 5.78 -4.40 -12.72
CA GLU A 48 6.63 -4.45 -13.91
C GLU A 48 5.80 -5.06 -15.05
N THR A 49 5.56 -4.26 -16.08
CA THR A 49 5.05 -4.75 -17.37
C THR A 49 6.13 -5.62 -17.97
N HIS A 50 5.90 -6.94 -18.03
CA HIS A 50 6.59 -7.77 -19.03
C HIS A 50 5.96 -7.52 -20.39
#